data_AF-A0A6D2HVQ1-F1
#
_entry.id   AF-A0A6D2HVQ1-F1
#
_cell.length_a   1.000
_cell.length_b   1.000
_cell.length_c   1.000
_cell.angle_alpha   90.00
_cell.angle_beta   90.00
_cell.angle_gamma   90.00
#
_symmetry.space_group_name_H-M   'P 1'
#
loop_
_entity.id
_entity.type
_entity.pdbx_description
1 polymer ?
#
loop_
_entity_poly.entity_id
_entity_poly.type
_entity_poly.pdbx_seq_one_letter_code
_entity_poly.pdbx_strand_id
1 'polypeptide(L)'
;MTDQRLEAVGVENANNRNEWDDGSDPDDVTNIYVEGGLQGIQCIKFDYVKTGQPTRSSHGYSREGFTEMFEIDHLKNEHLESVDGYKTYIKGVQALQFRTNLRVSKLIGYAADGEKFTLALDGKKIIGFHGSGRMNVDALGAYFTEILPTRLEPEGGKGGDEWNDGADHVGVTKVNVRCGYEGVQNIRFDYVNKDGHVQEGPLHGSTP
;
A
#
# COMPACT_ATOMS: atom_id res chain seq x y z
N MET A 1 -0.45 16.65 -2.23
CA MET A 1 -1.09 15.41 -2.74
C MET A 1 -2.54 15.47 -2.34
N THR A 2 -3.43 14.97 -3.18
CA THR A 2 -4.86 14.87 -2.88
C THR A 2 -5.15 13.41 -2.59
N ASP A 3 -5.37 13.07 -1.33
CA ASP A 3 -5.69 11.70 -0.95
C ASP A 3 -7.07 11.32 -1.50
N GLN A 4 -7.17 10.08 -1.98
CA GLN A 4 -8.38 9.55 -2.61
C GLN A 4 -9.06 8.54 -1.69
N ARG A 5 -10.35 8.72 -1.47
CA ARG A 5 -11.17 7.86 -0.60
C ARG A 5 -12.00 6.92 -1.46
N LEU A 6 -11.90 5.62 -1.21
CA LEU A 6 -12.85 4.64 -1.73
C LEU A 6 -13.89 4.34 -0.65
N GLU A 7 -15.17 4.45 -1.01
CA GLU A 7 -16.27 4.27 -0.06
C GLU A 7 -16.31 2.85 0.51
N ALA A 8 -16.78 2.72 1.75
CA ALA A 8 -16.75 1.46 2.46
C ALA A 8 -17.67 0.43 1.79
N VAL A 9 -17.14 -0.77 1.58
CA VAL A 9 -17.88 -1.90 1.02
C VAL A 9 -18.21 -2.87 2.14
N GLY A 10 -19.50 -3.17 2.31
CA GLY A 10 -20.00 -4.02 3.39
C GLY A 10 -21.49 -4.25 3.28
N VAL A 11 -22.18 -4.32 4.42
CA VAL A 11 -23.64 -4.44 4.48
C VAL A 11 -24.32 -3.19 3.92
N GLU A 12 -25.35 -3.36 3.09
CA GLU A 12 -26.09 -2.24 2.46
C GLU A 12 -26.81 -1.31 3.46
N ASN A 13 -27.07 -1.80 4.69
CA ASN A 13 -27.72 -1.05 5.77
C ASN A 13 -26.79 -0.86 6.98
N ALA A 14 -25.49 -0.72 6.74
CA ALA A 14 -24.54 -0.38 7.79
C ALA A 14 -25.08 0.79 8.64
N ASN A 15 -25.16 0.58 9.95
CA ASN A 15 -25.75 1.56 10.84
C ASN A 15 -24.76 2.73 11.00
N ASN A 16 -25.10 3.89 10.43
CA ASN A 16 -24.29 5.11 10.46
C ASN A 16 -23.89 5.58 11.87
N ARG A 17 -24.53 5.06 12.93
CA ARG A 17 -24.16 5.33 14.32
C ARG A 17 -22.86 4.67 14.78
N ASN A 18 -22.34 3.69 14.04
CA ASN A 18 -21.08 3.00 14.38
C ASN A 18 -20.07 3.08 13.23
N GLU A 19 -20.15 4.15 12.43
CA GLU A 19 -19.10 4.50 11.50
C GLU A 19 -17.84 4.94 12.25
N TRP A 20 -16.70 4.61 11.67
CA TRP A 20 -15.39 5.00 12.16
C TRP A 20 -14.52 5.37 10.97
N ASP A 21 -13.61 6.31 11.19
CA ASP A 21 -12.73 6.83 10.17
C ASP A 21 -11.40 7.17 10.83
N ASP A 22 -10.32 6.48 10.42
CA ASP A 22 -8.98 6.72 10.96
C ASP A 22 -8.29 7.92 10.30
N GLY A 23 -8.95 8.53 9.31
CA GLY A 23 -8.47 9.67 8.53
C GLY A 23 -7.56 9.28 7.37
N SER A 24 -7.25 10.28 6.56
CA SER A 24 -6.27 10.24 5.45
C SER A 24 -4.90 10.76 5.85
N ASP A 25 -4.74 11.25 7.07
CA ASP A 25 -3.50 11.84 7.54
C ASP A 25 -2.29 10.88 7.75
N PRO A 26 -2.45 9.55 7.92
CA PRO A 26 -1.27 8.69 8.09
C PRO A 26 -0.41 8.61 6.82
N ASP A 27 0.90 8.47 6.99
CA ASP A 27 1.86 8.31 5.89
C ASP A 27 1.81 6.87 5.32
N ASP A 28 1.59 5.89 6.20
CA ASP A 28 1.49 4.48 5.83
C ASP A 28 0.89 3.58 6.94
N VAL A 29 0.50 2.37 6.54
CA VAL A 29 0.07 1.26 7.41
C VAL A 29 1.27 0.37 7.71
N THR A 30 1.47 -0.01 8.96
CA THR A 30 2.60 -0.86 9.40
C THR A 30 2.17 -2.25 9.83
N ASN A 31 1.08 -2.35 10.60
CA ASN A 31 0.58 -3.62 11.09
C ASN A 31 -0.93 -3.67 11.00
N ILE A 32 -1.45 -4.84 10.65
CA ILE A 32 -2.88 -5.12 10.61
C ILE A 32 -3.15 -6.34 11.46
N TYR A 33 -4.06 -6.22 12.42
CA TYR A 33 -4.50 -7.31 13.27
C TYR A 33 -5.95 -7.62 12.95
N VAL A 34 -6.23 -8.87 12.60
CA VAL A 34 -7.57 -9.34 12.25
C VAL A 34 -7.99 -10.38 13.27
N GLU A 35 -9.09 -10.09 13.96
CA GLU A 35 -9.69 -10.99 14.93
C GLU A 35 -11.06 -11.44 14.42
N GLY A 36 -11.30 -12.74 14.42
CA GLY A 36 -12.56 -13.29 13.92
C GLY A 36 -12.98 -14.57 14.63
N GLY A 37 -14.22 -14.98 14.39
CA GLY A 37 -14.79 -16.18 14.98
C GLY A 37 -16.04 -16.62 14.22
N LEU A 38 -16.96 -17.32 14.87
CA LEU A 38 -18.15 -17.92 14.23
C LEU A 38 -19.07 -16.92 13.47
N GLN A 39 -18.91 -15.63 13.72
CA GLN A 39 -19.69 -14.55 13.11
C GLN A 39 -18.92 -13.75 12.05
N GLY A 40 -17.73 -14.21 11.63
CA GLY A 40 -16.87 -13.51 10.67
C GLY A 40 -15.80 -12.69 11.36
N ILE A 41 -15.40 -11.57 10.73
CA ILE A 41 -14.40 -10.65 11.29
C ILE A 41 -15.06 -9.80 12.37
N GLN A 42 -14.58 -9.95 13.61
CA GLN A 42 -15.16 -9.33 14.80
C GLN A 42 -14.48 -8.00 15.14
N CYS A 43 -13.16 -7.95 15.01
CA CYS A 43 -12.36 -6.77 15.29
C CYS A 43 -11.21 -6.67 14.29
N ILE A 44 -10.88 -5.43 13.91
CA ILE A 44 -9.70 -5.11 13.13
C ILE A 44 -8.96 -3.96 13.79
N LYS A 45 -7.62 -4.05 13.81
CA LYS A 45 -6.75 -3.02 14.39
C LYS A 45 -5.66 -2.69 13.39
N PHE A 46 -5.30 -1.42 13.36
CA PHE A 46 -4.29 -0.91 12.46
C PHE A 46 -3.26 -0.12 13.25
N ASP A 47 -1.99 -0.39 12.98
CA ASP A 47 -0.89 0.49 13.36
C ASP A 47 -0.48 1.30 12.15
N TYR A 48 -0.37 2.61 12.34
CA TYR A 48 0.02 3.56 11.32
C TYR A 48 1.29 4.29 11.72
N VAL A 49 1.95 4.89 10.73
CA VAL A 49 2.95 5.94 10.94
C VAL A 49 2.36 7.25 10.45
N LYS A 50 2.37 8.29 11.30
CA LYS A 50 1.95 9.64 10.96
C LYS A 50 3.06 10.61 11.35
N THR A 51 3.66 11.28 10.38
CA THR A 51 4.80 12.20 10.58
C THR A 51 5.95 11.54 11.37
N GLY A 52 6.19 10.26 11.12
CA GLY A 52 7.19 9.46 11.85
C GLY A 52 6.79 9.02 13.26
N GLN A 53 5.56 9.31 13.72
CA GLN A 53 5.04 8.86 15.01
C GLN A 53 4.07 7.68 14.83
N PRO A 54 4.21 6.60 15.64
CA PRO A 54 3.28 5.49 15.58
C PRO A 54 1.93 5.86 16.19
N THR A 55 0.84 5.47 15.54
CA THR A 55 -0.52 5.57 16.07
C THR A 55 -1.25 4.25 15.86
N ARG A 56 -2.30 4.00 16.67
CA ARG A 56 -3.09 2.75 16.61
C ARG A 56 -4.57 3.06 16.63
N SER A 57 -5.33 2.33 15.83
CA SER A 57 -6.80 2.28 15.88
C SER A 57 -7.31 0.85 16.11
N SER A 58 -8.54 0.72 16.59
CA SER A 58 -9.18 -0.56 16.87
C SER A 58 -10.67 -0.44 16.69
N HIS A 59 -11.25 -1.29 15.84
CA HIS A 59 -12.64 -1.22 15.42
C HIS A 59 -13.34 -2.57 15.57
N GLY A 60 -14.60 -2.56 15.99
CA GLY A 60 -15.36 -3.77 16.34
C GLY A 60 -15.15 -4.22 17.79
N TYR A 61 -15.43 -5.50 18.08
CA TYR A 61 -15.39 -6.02 19.45
C TYR A 61 -14.71 -7.39 19.51
N SER A 62 -13.54 -7.44 20.14
CA SER A 62 -12.76 -8.66 20.36
C SER A 62 -13.53 -9.68 21.19
N ARG A 63 -13.54 -10.95 20.76
CA ARG A 63 -14.13 -12.11 21.47
C ARG A 63 -13.26 -13.34 21.27
N GLU A 64 -13.66 -14.45 21.88
CA GLU A 64 -13.03 -15.75 21.61
C GLU A 64 -13.13 -16.12 20.12
N GLY A 65 -12.01 -16.58 19.58
CA GLY A 65 -11.86 -16.86 18.16
C GLY A 65 -10.40 -16.98 17.77
N PHE A 66 -10.09 -16.56 16.55
CA PHE A 66 -8.72 -16.48 16.03
C PHE A 66 -8.22 -15.04 16.02
N THR A 67 -6.90 -14.88 16.07
CA THR A 67 -6.20 -13.62 15.83
C THR A 67 -5.09 -13.88 14.83
N GLU A 68 -5.02 -13.05 13.81
CA GLU A 68 -3.99 -13.08 12.79
C GLU A 68 -3.39 -11.69 12.64
N MET A 69 -2.07 -11.64 12.45
CA MET A 69 -1.34 -10.40 12.27
C MET A 69 -0.66 -10.40 10.90
N PHE A 70 -0.71 -9.24 10.24
CA PHE A 70 -0.02 -8.98 8.99
C PHE A 70 0.84 -7.72 9.15
N GLU A 71 2.15 -7.91 9.18
CA GLU A 71 3.16 -6.85 9.25
C GLU A 71 3.60 -6.45 7.84
N ILE A 72 3.83 -5.16 7.62
CA ILE A 72 4.35 -4.58 6.38
C ILE A 72 5.79 -4.15 6.63
N ASP A 73 6.75 -4.72 5.90
CA ASP A 73 8.18 -4.47 6.10
C ASP A 73 8.66 -3.21 5.36
N HIS A 74 8.53 -2.08 6.04
CA HIS A 74 8.97 -0.77 5.55
C HIS A 74 10.49 -0.69 5.27
N LEU A 75 11.31 -1.57 5.86
CA LEU A 75 12.75 -1.61 5.56
C LEU A 75 13.02 -2.14 4.14
N LYS A 76 12.06 -2.84 3.54
CA LYS A 76 12.10 -3.29 2.14
C LYS A 76 11.31 -2.40 1.19
N ASN A 77 10.84 -1.23 1.64
CA ASN A 77 9.87 -0.42 0.93
C ASN A 77 8.57 -1.19 0.61
N GLU A 78 8.19 -2.14 1.48
CA GLU A 78 6.89 -2.82 1.38
C GLU A 78 5.78 -1.84 1.75
N HIS A 79 4.70 -1.82 0.97
CA HIS A 79 3.51 -1.00 1.23
C HIS A 79 2.25 -1.74 0.77
N LEU A 80 1.12 -1.43 1.41
CA LEU A 80 -0.15 -2.07 1.11
C LEU A 80 -0.76 -1.46 -0.17
N GLU A 81 -1.04 -2.28 -1.17
CA GLU A 81 -1.63 -1.83 -2.44
C GLU A 81 -3.12 -2.11 -2.52
N SER A 82 -3.55 -3.26 -1.96
CA SER A 82 -4.96 -3.65 -2.02
C SER A 82 -5.38 -4.60 -0.92
N VAL A 83 -6.70 -4.64 -0.71
CA VAL A 83 -7.37 -5.61 0.15
C VAL A 83 -8.46 -6.30 -0.64
N ASP A 84 -8.35 -7.61 -0.78
CA ASP A 84 -9.46 -8.46 -1.21
C ASP A 84 -10.26 -8.87 0.02
N GLY A 85 -11.58 -8.75 -0.07
CA GLY A 85 -12.48 -9.11 1.03
C GLY A 85 -13.66 -9.93 0.56
N TYR A 86 -14.30 -10.61 1.51
CA TYR A 86 -15.54 -11.35 1.30
C TYR A 86 -16.55 -10.88 2.34
N LYS A 87 -17.77 -10.55 1.90
CA LYS A 87 -18.83 -10.04 2.79
C LYS A 87 -20.12 -10.85 2.64
N THR A 88 -20.94 -10.84 3.67
CA THR A 88 -22.31 -11.34 3.60
C THR A 88 -23.29 -10.26 4.03
N TYR A 89 -24.51 -10.32 3.51
CA TYR A 89 -25.57 -9.40 3.88
C TYR A 89 -25.93 -9.44 5.37
N ILE A 90 -25.72 -10.56 6.06
CA ILE A 90 -26.15 -10.72 7.46
C ILE A 90 -25.02 -10.43 8.44
N LYS A 91 -23.78 -10.82 8.11
CA LYS A 91 -22.66 -10.83 9.08
C LYS A 91 -21.56 -9.80 8.76
N GLY A 92 -21.67 -9.04 7.67
CA GLY A 92 -20.65 -8.09 7.26
C GLY A 92 -19.41 -8.77 6.69
N VAL A 93 -18.23 -8.21 6.96
CA VAL A 93 -16.94 -8.70 6.44
C VAL A 93 -16.61 -10.05 7.09
N GLN A 94 -16.40 -11.07 6.25
CA GLN A 94 -16.16 -12.45 6.66
C GLN A 94 -14.72 -12.91 6.46
N ALA A 95 -14.05 -12.41 5.42
CA ALA A 95 -12.65 -12.72 5.17
C ALA A 95 -11.92 -11.55 4.53
N LEU A 96 -10.61 -11.49 4.75
CA LEU A 96 -9.69 -10.48 4.22
C LEU A 96 -8.40 -11.14 3.72
N GLN A 97 -7.86 -10.62 2.64
CA GLN A 97 -6.55 -10.94 2.10
C GLN A 97 -5.85 -9.66 1.70
N PHE A 98 -4.65 -9.45 2.23
CA PHE A 98 -3.85 -8.25 2.03
C PHE A 98 -2.82 -8.49 0.93
N ARG A 99 -2.66 -7.51 0.04
CA ARG A 99 -1.64 -7.52 -1.01
C ARG A 99 -0.77 -6.28 -0.90
N THR A 100 0.52 -6.53 -0.82
CA THR A 100 1.57 -5.51 -0.92
C THR A 100 2.25 -5.61 -2.28
N ASN A 101 3.09 -4.63 -2.58
CA ASN A 101 3.99 -4.65 -3.74
C ASN A 101 4.96 -5.84 -3.73
N LEU A 102 5.15 -6.52 -2.60
CA LEU A 102 6.09 -7.64 -2.47
C LEU A 102 5.42 -9.01 -2.34
N ARG A 103 4.22 -9.09 -1.77
CA ARG A 103 3.58 -10.38 -1.45
C ARG A 103 2.07 -10.28 -1.26
N VAL A 104 1.45 -11.46 -1.19
CA VAL A 104 0.04 -11.63 -0.84
C VAL A 104 -0.04 -12.43 0.46
N SER A 105 -0.86 -11.98 1.40
CA SER A 105 -1.10 -12.70 2.65
C SER A 105 -1.90 -14.00 2.41
N LYS A 106 -1.95 -14.88 3.41
CA LYS A 106 -3.02 -15.89 3.44
C LYS A 106 -4.38 -15.20 3.55
N LEU A 107 -5.42 -15.88 3.09
CA LEU A 107 -6.80 -15.46 3.36
C LEU A 107 -7.10 -15.69 4.84
N ILE A 108 -7.59 -14.66 5.51
CA ILE A 108 -7.94 -14.67 6.93
C ILE A 108 -9.47 -14.61 7.05
N GLY A 109 -10.09 -15.57 7.75
CA GLY A 109 -11.55 -15.66 7.90
C GLY A 109 -12.20 -16.69 6.98
N TYR A 110 -13.49 -16.49 6.67
CA TYR A 110 -14.34 -17.48 5.99
C TYR A 110 -14.95 -16.93 4.69
N ALA A 111 -14.46 -17.38 3.53
CA ALA A 111 -14.93 -16.87 2.24
C ALA A 111 -16.07 -17.68 1.58
N ALA A 112 -16.36 -18.89 2.07
CA ALA A 112 -17.20 -19.88 1.36
C ALA A 112 -18.58 -19.35 0.92
N ASP A 113 -19.21 -18.50 1.73
CA ASP A 113 -20.56 -17.97 1.48
C ASP A 113 -20.57 -16.46 1.19
N GLY A 114 -19.40 -15.85 0.97
CA GLY A 114 -19.25 -14.40 0.86
C GLY A 114 -19.19 -13.87 -0.58
N GLU A 115 -19.80 -12.71 -0.82
CA GLU A 115 -19.58 -11.91 -2.02
C GLU A 115 -18.20 -11.25 -1.95
N LYS A 116 -17.40 -11.40 -3.00
CA LYS A 116 -16.06 -10.80 -3.09
C LYS A 116 -16.15 -9.28 -3.34
N PHE A 117 -15.32 -8.51 -2.65
CA PHE A 117 -15.02 -7.12 -2.97
C PHE A 117 -13.50 -6.88 -2.97
N THR A 118 -13.07 -5.77 -3.57
CA THR A 118 -11.66 -5.37 -3.60
C THR A 118 -11.56 -3.87 -3.34
N LEU A 119 -10.67 -3.49 -2.43
CA LEU A 119 -10.25 -2.11 -2.20
C LEU A 119 -8.89 -1.95 -2.88
N ALA A 120 -8.87 -1.31 -4.05
CA ALA A 120 -7.65 -1.04 -4.81
C ALA A 120 -7.85 0.19 -5.69
N LEU A 121 -6.78 0.96 -5.90
CA LEU A 121 -6.70 1.98 -6.93
C LEU A 121 -5.36 1.83 -7.65
N ASP A 122 -5.42 1.84 -8.98
CA ASP A 122 -4.24 1.61 -9.83
C ASP A 122 -3.14 2.65 -9.56
N GLY A 123 -1.90 2.20 -9.42
CA GLY A 123 -0.74 3.04 -9.12
C GLY A 123 -0.69 3.67 -7.72
N LYS A 124 -1.58 3.28 -6.81
CA LYS A 124 -1.69 3.87 -5.46
C LYS A 124 -1.51 2.86 -4.35
N LYS A 125 -1.09 3.35 -3.18
CA LYS A 125 -1.03 2.57 -1.94
C LYS A 125 -2.12 2.99 -0.97
N ILE A 126 -2.52 2.06 -0.10
CA ILE A 126 -3.45 2.30 1.01
C ILE A 126 -2.68 2.87 2.20
N ILE A 127 -3.19 3.98 2.75
CA ILE A 127 -2.58 4.67 3.90
C ILE A 127 -3.49 4.75 5.13
N GLY A 128 -4.77 4.44 4.98
CA GLY A 128 -5.74 4.56 6.05
C GLY A 128 -7.00 3.77 5.75
N PHE A 129 -7.80 3.54 6.78
CA PHE A 129 -9.06 2.82 6.68
C PHE A 129 -10.20 3.60 7.31
N HIS A 130 -11.39 3.36 6.79
CA HIS A 130 -12.65 3.78 7.40
C HIS A 130 -13.65 2.64 7.25
N GLY A 131 -14.77 2.72 7.94
CA GLY A 131 -15.77 1.67 7.85
C GLY A 131 -16.86 1.83 8.88
N SER A 132 -17.51 0.71 9.17
CA SER A 132 -18.54 0.65 10.19
C SER A 132 -18.49 -0.69 10.91
N GLY A 133 -18.86 -0.68 12.19
CA GLY A 133 -18.92 -1.91 12.96
C GLY A 133 -19.14 -1.66 14.44
N ARG A 134 -20.00 -2.47 15.06
CA ARG A 134 -20.22 -2.45 16.51
C ARG A 134 -19.70 -3.71 17.18
N MET A 135 -20.33 -4.84 16.85
CA MET A 135 -19.92 -6.16 17.38
C MET A 135 -19.00 -6.90 16.40
N ASN A 136 -19.17 -6.64 15.11
CA ASN A 136 -18.38 -7.16 14.01
C ASN A 136 -17.94 -5.99 13.11
N VAL A 137 -17.05 -6.28 12.16
CA VAL A 137 -16.72 -5.35 11.08
C VAL A 137 -17.79 -5.49 9.99
N ASP A 138 -18.67 -4.50 9.90
CA ASP A 138 -19.83 -4.50 9.01
C ASP A 138 -19.45 -4.07 7.59
N ALA A 139 -18.59 -3.05 7.48
CA ALA A 139 -18.07 -2.52 6.22
C ALA A 139 -16.64 -2.02 6.35
N LEU A 140 -15.88 -2.07 5.26
CA LEU A 140 -14.49 -1.60 5.20
C LEU A 140 -14.26 -0.77 3.93
N GLY A 141 -13.66 0.40 4.09
CA GLY A 141 -13.19 1.29 3.04
C GLY A 141 -11.73 1.69 3.29
N ALA A 142 -11.11 2.36 2.32
CA ALA A 142 -9.70 2.68 2.37
C ALA A 142 -9.40 4.08 1.81
N TYR A 143 -8.35 4.68 2.36
CA TYR A 143 -7.71 5.90 1.85
C TYR A 143 -6.46 5.52 1.06
N PHE A 144 -6.28 6.21 -0.06
CA PHE A 144 -5.21 5.95 -1.00
C PHE A 144 -4.40 7.21 -1.26
N THR A 145 -3.10 7.04 -1.46
CA THR A 145 -2.20 8.09 -1.93
C THR A 145 -1.27 7.58 -3.03
N GLU A 146 -0.63 8.51 -3.74
CA GLU A 146 0.33 8.18 -4.79
C GLU A 146 1.53 7.44 -4.20
N ILE A 147 2.04 6.44 -4.93
CA ILE A 147 3.32 5.82 -4.60
C ILE A 147 4.42 6.78 -5.04
N LEU A 148 4.98 7.52 -4.09
CA LEU A 148 6.05 8.46 -4.39
C LEU A 148 7.37 7.72 -4.63
N PRO A 149 8.14 8.12 -5.67
CA PRO A 149 9.50 7.63 -5.85
C PRO A 149 10.32 7.95 -4.59
N THR A 150 10.86 6.91 -3.98
CA THR A 150 11.83 7.08 -2.88
C THR A 150 13.22 7.13 -3.48
N ARG A 151 13.93 8.25 -3.27
CA ARG A 151 15.34 8.37 -3.66
C ARG A 151 16.18 7.58 -2.66
N LEU A 152 16.90 6.57 -3.14
CA LEU A 152 17.91 5.86 -2.35
C LEU A 152 19.23 6.62 -2.42
N GLU A 153 20.01 6.54 -1.33
CA GLU A 153 21.37 7.10 -1.32
C GLU A 153 22.28 6.26 -2.23
N PRO A 154 23.12 6.89 -3.06
CA PRO A 154 23.98 6.17 -3.99
C PRO A 154 25.07 5.40 -3.23
N GLU A 155 25.32 4.15 -3.64
CA GLU A 155 26.46 3.38 -3.17
C GLU A 155 27.67 3.62 -4.09
N GLY A 156 28.77 4.12 -3.52
CA GLY A 156 29.96 4.43 -4.32
C GLY A 156 31.04 5.22 -3.57
N GLY A 157 31.97 5.78 -4.34
CA GLY A 157 33.04 6.64 -3.83
C GLY A 157 32.56 8.03 -3.40
N LYS A 158 33.40 8.77 -2.67
CA LYS A 158 33.08 10.11 -2.13
C LYS A 158 33.38 11.28 -3.11
N GLY A 159 33.44 11.02 -4.41
CA GLY A 159 33.86 12.01 -5.41
C GLY A 159 32.98 12.00 -6.66
N GLY A 160 33.17 13.00 -7.52
CA GLY A 160 32.35 13.24 -8.71
C GLY A 160 31.35 14.38 -8.52
N ASP A 161 30.79 14.86 -9.63
CA ASP A 161 29.69 15.83 -9.62
C ASP A 161 28.36 15.10 -9.42
N GLU A 162 27.50 15.62 -8.54
CA GLU A 162 26.15 15.09 -8.32
C GLU A 162 25.30 15.31 -9.57
N TRP A 163 24.53 14.29 -9.94
CA TRP A 163 23.52 14.38 -11.00
C TRP A 163 22.24 13.67 -10.56
N ASN A 164 21.11 14.15 -11.08
CA ASN A 164 19.79 13.62 -10.81
C ASN A 164 18.88 13.90 -12.01
N ASP A 165 18.44 12.84 -12.69
CA ASP A 165 17.56 12.95 -13.86
C ASP A 165 16.10 13.24 -13.50
N GLY A 166 15.79 13.31 -12.20
CA GLY A 166 14.44 13.51 -11.68
C GLY A 166 13.61 12.24 -11.73
N ALA A 167 12.29 12.40 -11.56
CA ALA A 167 11.33 11.29 -11.61
C ALA A 167 10.13 11.60 -12.52
N ASP A 168 10.25 12.62 -13.38
CA ASP A 168 9.16 13.06 -14.27
C ASP A 168 9.07 12.23 -15.56
N HIS A 169 9.03 10.91 -15.39
CA HIS A 169 8.97 9.93 -16.46
C HIS A 169 8.16 8.72 -15.98
N VAL A 170 7.45 8.07 -16.90
CA VAL A 170 6.61 6.91 -16.56
C VAL A 170 7.39 5.60 -16.52
N GLY A 171 8.64 5.60 -16.98
CA GLY A 171 9.53 4.44 -16.84
C GLY A 171 10.88 4.60 -17.54
N VAL A 172 11.78 3.66 -17.23
CA VAL A 172 13.07 3.47 -17.91
C VAL A 172 12.91 2.36 -18.96
N THR A 173 13.32 2.62 -20.20
CA THR A 173 13.23 1.63 -21.31
C THR A 173 14.56 0.99 -21.64
N LYS A 174 15.64 1.73 -21.46
CA LYS A 174 16.98 1.26 -21.79
C LYS A 174 18.00 1.81 -20.80
N VAL A 175 18.97 0.97 -20.46
CA VAL A 175 20.16 1.34 -19.72
C VAL A 175 21.36 1.13 -20.63
N ASN A 176 22.11 2.18 -20.93
CA ASN A 176 23.33 2.10 -21.71
C ASN A 176 24.52 2.34 -20.76
N VAL A 177 25.41 1.36 -20.66
CA VAL A 177 26.59 1.41 -19.79
C VAL A 177 27.84 1.24 -20.64
N ARG A 178 28.84 2.10 -20.44
CA ARG A 178 30.19 1.89 -20.99
C ARG A 178 31.15 1.53 -19.88
N CYS A 179 31.84 0.42 -20.07
CA CYS A 179 32.92 -0.02 -19.19
C CYS A 179 34.28 0.17 -19.86
N GLY A 180 35.31 0.42 -19.05
CA GLY A 180 36.71 0.40 -19.46
C GLY A 180 37.57 -0.36 -18.45
N TYR A 181 38.89 -0.19 -18.54
CA TYR A 181 39.85 -0.92 -17.70
C TYR A 181 39.68 -0.68 -16.19
N GLU A 182 39.11 0.45 -15.79
CA GLU A 182 38.96 0.86 -14.38
C GLU A 182 37.50 0.82 -13.88
N GLY A 183 36.60 0.19 -14.63
CA GLY A 183 35.18 0.04 -14.26
C GLY A 183 34.21 0.77 -15.18
N VAL A 184 33.06 1.18 -14.64
CA VAL A 184 32.02 1.92 -15.37
C VAL A 184 32.50 3.35 -15.63
N GLN A 185 32.64 3.72 -16.90
CA GLN A 185 33.14 5.03 -17.32
C GLN A 185 32.01 6.03 -17.56
N ASN A 186 30.91 5.57 -18.14
CA ASN A 186 29.69 6.37 -18.25
C ASN A 186 28.44 5.49 -18.29
N ILE A 187 27.32 6.12 -17.96
CA ILE A 187 25.98 5.53 -17.99
C ILE A 187 24.98 6.56 -18.51
N ARG A 188 23.96 6.08 -19.23
CA ARG A 188 22.77 6.86 -19.57
C ARG A 188 21.54 5.98 -19.59
N PHE A 189 20.38 6.60 -19.44
CA PHE A 189 19.08 5.93 -19.45
C PHE A 189 18.18 6.54 -20.51
N ASP A 190 17.39 5.72 -21.17
CA ASP A 190 16.33 6.20 -22.06
C ASP A 190 14.99 6.07 -21.34
N TYR A 191 14.22 7.15 -21.31
CA TYR A 191 13.00 7.29 -20.51
C TYR A 191 11.75 7.35 -21.37
N VAL A 192 10.61 6.92 -20.83
CA VAL A 192 9.29 7.22 -21.41
C VAL A 192 8.73 8.45 -20.72
N ASN A 193 8.41 9.48 -21.48
CA ASN A 193 7.73 10.66 -20.95
C ASN A 193 6.24 10.36 -20.66
N LYS A 194 5.54 11.31 -20.03
CA LYS A 194 4.10 11.17 -19.72
C LYS A 194 3.19 10.98 -20.93
N ASP A 195 3.65 11.33 -22.13
CA ASP A 195 2.91 11.14 -23.38
C ASP A 195 3.17 9.77 -24.03
N GLY A 196 4.01 8.92 -23.42
CA GLY A 196 4.37 7.60 -23.96
C GLY A 196 5.51 7.62 -24.98
N HIS A 197 6.20 8.75 -25.17
CA HIS A 197 7.34 8.87 -26.09
C HIS A 197 8.67 8.56 -25.39
N VAL A 198 9.53 7.83 -26.10
CA VAL A 198 10.90 7.53 -25.64
C VAL A 198 11.81 8.74 -25.87
N GLN A 199 12.60 9.09 -24.87
CA GLN A 199 13.60 10.16 -24.91
C GLN A 199 14.93 9.65 -24.38
N GLU A 200 16.03 9.99 -25.07
CA GLU A 200 17.37 9.72 -24.55
C GLU A 200 17.66 10.67 -23.37
N GLY A 201 18.10 10.10 -22.26
CA GLY A 201 18.53 10.86 -21.09
C GLY A 201 19.97 11.38 -21.21
N PRO A 202 20.40 12.21 -20.24
CA PRO A 202 21.76 12.73 -20.21
C PRO A 202 22.81 11.61 -20.06
N LEU A 203 24.00 11.84 -20.60
CA LEU A 203 25.15 10.97 -20.36
C LEU A 203 25.86 11.40 -19.07
N HIS A 204 26.00 10.48 -18.13
CA HIS A 204 26.68 10.69 -16.86
C HIS A 204 28.03 9.99 -16.86
N GLY A 205 29.09 10.72 -16.52
CA GLY A 205 30.47 10.22 -16.51
C GLY A 205 31.29 10.71 -17.71
N SER A 206 32.39 10.03 -18.01
CA SER A 206 33.36 10.48 -19.01
C SER A 206 32.79 10.32 -20.42
N THR A 207 32.86 11.36 -21.24
CA THR A 207 32.66 11.21 -22.70
C THR A 207 33.81 10.38 -23.31
N PRO A 208 33.55 9.61 -24.38
CA PRO A 208 34.60 8.88 -25.10
C PRO A 208 35.77 9.75 -25.56
#